data_AF-A0A359IMD3-F1
#
_entry.id   AF-A0A359IMD3-F1
#
_cell.length_a   1.000
_cell.length_b   1.000
_cell.length_c   1.000
_cell.angle_alpha   90.00
_cell.angle_beta   90.00
_cell.angle_gamma   90.00
#
_symmetry.space_group_name_H-M   'P 1'
#
loop_
_entity.id
_entity.type
_entity.pdbx_description
1 polymer ?
#
loop_
_entity_poly.entity_id
_entity_poly.type
_entity_poly.pdbx_seq_one_letter_code
_entity_poly.pdbx_strand_id
1 'polypeptide(L)' 'MRNKLVGRKVYITDKESIYYNHWGIIINFDGDYYHISGGSISDSSNNLTPVFDRKQFIVKRIKKKGG' A
#
# COMPACT_ATOMS: atom_id res chain seq x y z
N MET A 1 -12.97 -0.07 -14.36
CA MET A 1 -12.70 1.21 -13.66
C MET A 1 -11.32 1.15 -13.02
N ARG A 2 -10.39 2.07 -13.31
CA ARG A 2 -9.09 2.12 -12.62
C ARG A 2 -9.29 2.66 -11.19
N ASN A 3 -8.87 1.91 -10.18
CA ASN A 3 -8.92 2.37 -8.79
C ASN A 3 -7.99 3.60 -8.63
N LYS A 4 -8.54 4.73 -8.17
CA LYS A 4 -7.82 6.02 -8.03
C LYS A 4 -6.65 5.99 -7.03
N LEU A 5 -6.52 4.90 -6.28
CA LEU A 5 -5.48 4.70 -5.28
C LEU A 5 -4.22 4.00 -5.83
N VAL A 6 -4.29 3.35 -7.00
CA VAL A 6 -3.09 2.77 -7.64
C VAL A 6 -2.06 3.88 -7.90
N GLY A 7 -0.80 3.59 -7.57
CA GLY A 7 0.32 4.53 -7.60
C GLY A 7 0.45 5.43 -6.37
N ARG A 8 -0.44 5.33 -5.38
CA ARG A 8 -0.33 6.11 -4.14
C ARG A 8 0.58 5.43 -3.13
N LYS A 9 1.39 6.26 -2.45
CA LYS A 9 2.14 5.86 -1.26
C LYS A 9 1.19 5.63 -0.08
N VAL A 10 1.38 4.50 0.58
CA VAL A 10 0.57 4.06 1.73
C VAL A 10 1.47 3.63 2.88
N TYR A 11 0.92 3.61 4.09
CA TYR A 11 1.55 3.03 5.28
C TYR A 11 0.64 1.94 5.81
N ILE A 12 1.22 0.78 6.09
CA ILE A 12 0.50 -0.35 6.66
C ILE A 12 0.27 -0.07 8.15
N THR A 13 -0.98 -0.17 8.57
CA THR A 13 -1.43 0.06 9.94
C THR A 13 -1.92 -1.21 10.61
N ASP A 14 -1.93 -2.32 9.88
CA ASP A 14 -2.26 -3.63 10.43
C ASP A 14 -1.15 -4.15 11.34
N LYS A 15 -1.46 -4.32 12.63
CA LYS A 15 -0.51 -4.76 13.66
C LYS A 15 -0.18 -6.24 13.55
N GLU A 16 -1.02 -7.02 12.88
CA GLU A 16 -0.79 -8.47 12.68
C GLU A 16 0.09 -8.73 11.46
N SER A 17 0.29 -7.73 10.59
CA SER A 17 1.17 -7.84 9.44
C SER A 17 2.63 -7.66 9.83
N ILE A 18 3.51 -8.48 9.23
CA ILE A 18 4.96 -8.28 9.29
C ILE A 18 5.41 -6.93 8.72
N TYR A 19 4.54 -6.27 7.96
CA TYR A 19 4.78 -4.97 7.37
C TYR A 19 4.18 -3.83 8.21
N TYR A 20 3.73 -4.06 9.45
CA TYR A 20 3.21 -3.00 10.32
C TYR A 20 4.19 -1.82 10.39
N ASN A 21 3.68 -0.60 10.16
CA ASN A 21 4.47 0.65 10.12
C ASN A 21 5.46 0.77 8.94
N HIS A 22 5.46 -0.19 8.01
CA HIS A 22 6.16 -0.05 6.73
C HIS A 22 5.32 0.77 5.76
N TRP A 23 6.00 1.40 4.81
CA TRP A 23 5.38 2.08 3.68
C TRP A 23 5.64 1.34 2.37
N GLY A 24 4.67 1.43 1.46
CA GLY A 24 4.76 0.91 0.11
C GLY A 24 3.93 1.72 -0.87
N ILE A 25 3.77 1.20 -2.07
CA ILE A 25 3.00 1.79 -3.16
C ILE A 25 1.95 0.77 -3.61
N ILE A 26 0.70 1.22 -3.76
CA ILE A 26 -0.34 0.37 -4.33
C ILE A 26 -0.02 0.16 -5.82
N ILE A 27 0.24 -1.09 -6.22
CA ILE A 27 0.53 -1.44 -7.62
C ILE A 27 -0.71 -1.96 -8.35
N ASN A 28 -1.64 -2.58 -7.63
CA ASN A 28 -2.86 -3.15 -8.21
C ASN A 28 -4.02 -3.20 -7.19
N PHE A 29 -5.24 -3.35 -7.69
CA PHE A 29 -6.44 -3.62 -6.92
C PHE A 29 -7.31 -4.60 -7.71
N ASP A 30 -7.59 -5.77 -7.13
CA ASP A 30 -8.33 -6.85 -7.79
C ASP A 30 -9.86 -6.72 -7.67
N GLY A 31 -10.33 -5.91 -6.72
CA GLY A 31 -11.76 -5.73 -6.42
C GLY A 31 -12.04 -5.78 -4.92
N ASP A 32 -11.22 -6.53 -4.19
CA ASP A 32 -11.36 -6.76 -2.76
C ASP A 32 -10.10 -6.29 -2.02
N TYR A 33 -8.92 -6.63 -2.55
CA TYR A 33 -7.63 -6.39 -1.92
C TYR A 33 -6.71 -5.47 -2.74
N TYR A 34 -5.86 -4.74 -2.02
CA TYR A 34 -4.84 -3.87 -2.58
C TYR A 34 -3.48 -4.56 -2.56
N HIS A 35 -2.89 -4.72 -3.73
CA HIS A 35 -1.52 -5.21 -3.86
C HIS A 35 -0.57 -4.06 -3.60
N ILE A 36 0.26 -4.18 -2.56
CA ILE A 36 1.19 -3.12 -2.14
C ILE A 36 2.61 -3.65 -2.27
N SER A 37 3.46 -2.92 -2.99
CA SER A 37 4.86 -3.27 -3.20
C SER A 37 5.78 -2.05 -3.18
N GLY A 38 7.08 -2.30 -3.08
CA GLY A 38 8.13 -1.29 -3.10
C GLY A 38 8.24 -0.51 -1.78
N GLY A 39 9.13 0.49 -1.79
CA GLY A 39 9.44 1.26 -0.59
C GLY A 39 10.16 0.42 0.46
N SER A 40 9.63 0.39 1.68
CA SER A 40 10.14 -0.49 2.75
C SER A 40 9.47 -1.86 2.76
N ILE A 41 8.54 -2.11 1.85
CA ILE A 41 7.98 -3.44 1.57
C ILE A 41 8.78 -3.96 0.38
N SER A 42 10.01 -4.38 0.67
CA SER A 42 10.91 -4.99 -0.31
C SER A 42 10.80 -6.50 -0.20
N ASP A 43 10.47 -7.13 -1.32
CA ASP A 43 10.44 -8.58 -1.38
C ASP A 43 11.85 -9.12 -1.57
N SER A 44 12.53 -9.38 -0.46
CA SER A 44 13.85 -10.00 -0.48
C SER A 44 13.77 -11.53 -0.58
N SER A 45 12.58 -12.15 -0.47
CA SER A 45 12.53 -13.61 -0.27
C SER A 45 11.31 -14.35 -0.82
N ASN A 46 10.22 -13.69 -1.22
CA ASN A 46 9.03 -14.40 -1.70
C ASN A 46 8.44 -13.71 -2.94
N ASN A 47 8.27 -14.41 -4.05
CA ASN A 47 7.69 -13.85 -5.27
C ASN A 47 6.19 -13.42 -5.16
N LEU A 48 5.65 -13.23 -3.96
CA LEU A 48 4.27 -12.90 -3.66
C LEU A 48 4.15 -11.47 -3.14
N THR A 49 3.56 -10.60 -3.96
CA THR A 49 3.23 -9.23 -3.53
C THR A 49 2.19 -9.28 -2.40
N PRO A 50 2.45 -8.69 -1.23
CA PRO A 50 1.51 -8.70 -0.14
C PRO A 50 0.25 -7.90 -0.51
N VAL A 51 -0.89 -8.44 -0.06
CA VAL A 51 -2.21 -7.88 -0.29
C VAL A 51 -2.80 -7.40 1.02
N PHE A 52 -3.53 -6.30 0.96
CA PHE A 52 -4.11 -5.67 2.14
C PHE A 52 -5.52 -5.17 1.87
N ASP A 53 -6.39 -5.31 2.86
CA ASP A 53 -7.68 -4.65 2.91
C ASP A 53 -7.52 -3.14 3.02
N ARG A 54 -8.54 -2.40 2.57
CA ARG A 54 -8.57 -0.95 2.65
C ARG A 54 -8.33 -0.40 4.07
N LYS A 55 -8.73 -1.16 5.10
CA LYS A 55 -8.60 -0.77 6.53
C LYS A 55 -7.21 -1.03 7.10
N GLN A 56 -6.41 -1.87 6.45
CA GLN A 56 -5.08 -2.27 6.92
C GLN A 56 -3.98 -1.28 6.51
N PHE A 57 -4.33 -0.22 5.78
CA PHE A 57 -3.38 0.83 5.43
C PHE A 57 -4.01 2.22 5.37
N ILE A 58 -3.16 3.23 5.47
CA ILE A 58 -3.51 4.63 5.28
C ILE A 58 -2.82 5.19 4.04
N VAL A 59 -3.55 5.97 3.25
CA VAL A 59 -3.00 6.64 2.08
C VAL A 59 -2.40 7.97 2.51
N LYS A 60 -1.10 8.18 2.27
CA LYS A 60 -0.48 9.47 2.57
C LYS A 60 -1.03 10.51 1.61
N ARG A 61 -1.89 11.40 2.09
CA ARG A 61 -2.31 12.58 1.33
C ARG A 61 -1.12 13.52 1.28
N ILE A 62 -0.54 13.68 0.09
CA ILE A 62 0.37 14.79 -0.17
C ILE A 62 -0.50 16.04 -0.04
N LYS A 63 -0.31 16.84 1.02
CA LYS A 63 -0.86 18.19 1.07
C LYS A 63 -0.26 18.90 -0.14
N LYS A 64 -1.05 19.13 -1.20
CA LYS A 64 -0.67 20.15 -2.18
C LYS A 64 -0.59 21.43 -1.36
N LYS A 65 0.62 21.95 -1.13
CA LYS A 65 0.75 23.35 -0.71
C LYS A 65 0.05 24.15 -1.82
N GLY A 66 -1.10 24.71 -1.51
CA GLY A 66 -1.79 25.64 -2.40
C GLY A 66 -0.82 26.76 -2.74
N GLY A 67 -0.82 27.14 -4.02
CA GLY A 67 -0.02 28.26 -4.54
C GLY A 67 -0.52 29.61 -4.07
#